data_AF-A0AAJ6ES00-F1
#
_entry.id   AF-A0AAJ6ES00-F1
#
_cell.length_a   1.000
_cell.length_b   1.000
_cell.length_c   1.000
_cell.angle_alpha   90.00
_cell.angle_beta   90.00
_cell.angle_gamma   90.00
#
_symmetry.space_group_name_H-M   'P 1'
#
loop_
_entity.id
_entity.type
_entity.pdbx_description
1 polymer ?
#
loop_
_entity_poly.entity_id
_entity_poly.type
_entity_poly.pdbx_seq_one_letter_code
_entity_poly.pdbx_strand_id
1 'polypeptide(L)' 'MPHSEAQAIPGLFRSKAVAPPVGEDGLVRIVEILDLDRQACGGTHLVSTGRARPARIVKIDNKGRQNRRIKVAV' A
#
# COMPACT_ATOMS: atom_id res chain seq x y z
N MET A 1 12.65 7.52 2.32
CA MET A 1 13.50 6.99 1.23
C MET A 1 13.56 8.03 0.13
N PRO A 2 14.70 8.32 -0.48
CA PRO A 2 14.77 9.23 -1.64
C PRO A 2 13.76 8.81 -2.71
N HIS A 3 13.01 9.77 -3.25
CA HIS A 3 11.96 9.45 -4.22
C HIS A 3 12.49 8.73 -5.47
N SER A 4 13.67 9.11 -5.97
CA SER A 4 14.33 8.47 -7.12
C SER A 4 14.64 6.98 -6.87
N GLU A 5 15.18 6.65 -5.68
CA GLU A 5 15.43 5.27 -5.28
C GLU A 5 14.13 4.48 -5.15
N ALA A 6 13.10 5.09 -4.56
CA ALA A 6 11.80 4.45 -4.40
C ALA A 6 11.17 4.12 -5.76
N GLN A 7 11.29 5.02 -6.75
CA GLN A 7 10.74 4.81 -8.09
C GLN A 7 11.44 3.67 -8.83
N ALA A 8 12.72 3.42 -8.55
CA ALA A 8 13.48 2.34 -9.15
C ALA A 8 13.08 0.95 -8.62
N ILE A 9 12.39 0.86 -7.48
CA ILE A 9 11.98 -0.41 -6.86
C ILE A 9 10.62 -0.85 -7.44
N PRO A 10 10.55 -1.95 -8.22
CA PRO A 10 9.31 -2.42 -8.80
C PRO A 10 8.26 -2.78 -7.75
N GLY A 11 7.03 -2.29 -7.92
CA GLY A 11 5.91 -2.61 -7.06
C GLY A 11 5.85 -1.84 -5.72
N LEU A 12 6.82 -0.95 -5.44
CA LEU A 12 6.80 -0.09 -4.26
C LEU A 12 5.70 0.98 -4.34
N PHE A 13 5.47 1.52 -5.53
CA PHE A 13 4.32 2.38 -5.85
C PHE A 13 3.21 1.53 -6.51
N ARG A 14 2.12 1.27 -5.78
CA ARG A 14 1.03 0.39 -6.24
C ARG A 14 -0.17 1.13 -6.83
N SER A 15 -0.37 2.38 -6.43
CA SER A 15 -1.46 3.21 -6.95
C SER A 15 -1.15 3.64 -8.39
N LYS A 16 -2.06 3.35 -9.32
CA LYS A 16 -1.99 3.86 -10.70
C LYS A 16 -2.47 5.31 -10.84
N ALA A 17 -3.15 5.84 -9.83
CA ALA A 17 -3.82 7.14 -9.93
C ALA A 17 -3.01 8.28 -9.31
N VAL A 18 -2.45 8.03 -8.11
CA VAL A 18 -1.78 9.06 -7.31
C VAL A 18 -0.65 8.42 -6.52
N ALA A 19 0.55 8.99 -6.64
CA ALA A 19 1.68 8.67 -5.77
C ALA A 19 1.57 9.45 -4.43
N PRO A 20 2.10 8.90 -3.33
CA PRO A 20 2.24 9.66 -2.09
C PRO A 20 3.04 10.96 -2.32
N PRO A 21 2.75 12.04 -1.56
CA PRO A 21 3.51 13.28 -1.67
C PRO A 21 4.98 13.06 -1.29
N VAL A 22 5.86 13.77 -1.99
CA VAL A 22 7.28 13.86 -1.64
C VAL A 22 7.44 14.98 -0.62
N GLY A 23 8.17 14.73 0.46
CA GLY A 23 8.49 15.76 1.46
C GLY A 23 9.41 16.84 0.90
N GLU A 24 9.52 17.96 1.60
CA GLU A 24 10.45 19.05 1.26
C GLU A 24 11.91 18.57 1.24
N ASP A 25 12.21 17.52 2.00
CA ASP A 25 13.49 16.82 2.06
C ASP A 25 13.75 15.87 0.88
N GLY A 26 12.83 15.78 -0.08
CA GLY A 26 12.92 14.88 -1.23
C GLY A 26 12.65 13.41 -0.90
N LEU A 27 12.19 13.11 0.32
CA LEU A 27 11.90 11.75 0.76
C LEU A 27 10.43 11.39 0.51
N VAL A 28 10.20 10.12 0.17
CA VAL A 28 8.88 9.48 0.21
C VAL A 28 8.78 8.59 1.45
N ARG A 29 7.59 8.58 2.05
CA ARG A 29 7.28 7.74 3.20
C ARG A 29 7.07 6.29 2.77
N ILE A 30 7.82 5.39 3.41
CA ILE A 30 7.69 3.95 3.26
C ILE A 30 6.99 3.37 4.47
N VAL A 31 6.01 2.51 4.23
CA VAL A 31 5.32 1.71 5.24
C VAL A 31 5.66 0.25 4.97
N GLU A 32 6.10 -0.44 6.02
CA GLU A 32 6.60 -1.81 5.95
C GLU A 32 5.90 -2.67 6.99
N ILE A 33 5.42 -3.81 6.55
CA ILE A 33 5.05 -4.95 7.39
C ILE A 33 6.16 -5.96 7.22
N LEU A 34 6.95 -6.15 8.28
CA LEU A 34 8.16 -6.98 8.27
C LEU A 34 7.89 -8.34 7.61
N ASP A 35 8.78 -8.73 6.70
CA ASP A 35 8.76 -9.99 5.93
C ASP A 35 7.50 -10.26 5.09
N LEU A 36 6.60 -9.28 4.96
CA LEU A 36 5.34 -9.44 4.23
C LEU A 36 5.20 -8.44 3.09
N ASP A 37 5.32 -7.15 3.37
CA ASP A 37 4.94 -6.11 2.44
C ASP A 37 5.64 -4.78 2.70
N ARG A 38 6.01 -4.09 1.63
CA ARG A 38 6.69 -2.79 1.69
C ARG A 38 6.15 -1.88 0.59
N GLN A 39 5.68 -0.69 0.97
CA GLN A 39 4.99 0.22 0.06
C GLN A 39 5.31 1.69 0.34
N ALA A 40 5.32 2.51 -0.70
CA ALA A 40 5.24 3.95 -0.56
C ALA A 40 3.80 4.36 -0.23
N CYS A 41 3.55 4.94 0.95
CA CYS A 41 2.21 5.30 1.42
C CYS A 41 2.22 6.54 2.34
N GLY A 42 1.29 7.47 2.11
CA GLY A 42 1.07 8.67 2.93
C GLY A 42 -0.05 8.54 3.97
N GLY A 43 -0.73 7.39 4.06
CA GLY A 43 -1.90 7.20 4.93
C GLY A 43 -1.59 7.11 6.43
N THR A 44 -2.62 7.13 7.27
CA THR A 44 -2.46 6.83 8.71
C THR A 44 -2.51 5.33 8.92
N HIS A 45 -1.54 4.77 9.66
CA HIS A 45 -1.41 3.34 9.89
C HIS A 45 -1.43 3.02 11.38
N LEU A 46 -1.89 1.80 11.71
CA LEU A 46 -1.71 1.22 13.03
C LEU A 46 -0.23 0.89 13.26
N VAL A 47 0.19 0.84 14.52
CA VAL A 47 1.57 0.50 14.89
C VAL A 47 1.91 -0.99 14.69
N SER A 48 0.91 -1.88 14.62
CA SER A 48 1.10 -3.30 14.35
C SER A 48 -0.15 -3.96 13.77
N THR A 49 0.03 -5.05 13.02
CA THR A 49 -1.08 -5.82 12.41
C THR A 49 -2.02 -6.42 13.45
N GLY A 50 -1.51 -6.82 14.62
CA GLY A 50 -2.32 -7.37 15.71
C GLY A 50 -3.31 -6.37 16.33
N ARG A 51 -3.18 -5.06 16.06
CA ARG A 51 -4.17 -4.05 16.47
C ARG A 51 -5.31 -3.90 15.47
N ALA A 52 -5.20 -4.49 14.28
CA ALA A 52 -6.31 -4.51 13.34
C ALA A 52 -7.40 -5.47 13.83
N ARG A 53 -8.66 -5.13 13.56
CA ARG A 53 -9.79 -6.04 13.78
C ARG A 53 -9.71 -7.22 12.79
N PRO A 54 -10.27 -8.39 13.13
CA PRO A 54 -10.30 -9.53 12.21
C PRO A 54 -10.94 -9.15 10.87
N ALA A 55 -10.18 -9.27 9.80
CA ALA A 55 -10.65 -8.99 8.45
C ALA A 55 -11.36 -10.22 7.84
N ARG A 56 -12.46 -9.99 7.12
CA ARG A 56 -13.18 -11.03 6.36
C ARG A 56 -13.39 -10.60 4.92
N ILE A 57 -13.15 -11.50 3.97
CA ILE A 57 -13.52 -11.29 2.57
C ILE A 57 -15.03 -11.49 2.45
N VAL A 58 -15.76 -10.43 2.10
CA VAL A 58 -17.22 -10.47 2.00
C VAL A 58 -17.73 -10.64 0.57
N LYS A 59 -16.91 -10.25 -0.42
CA LYS A 59 -17.26 -10.36 -1.83
C LYS A 59 -16.02 -10.30 -2.70
N ILE A 60 -16.01 -11.09 -3.78
CA ILE A 60 -15.01 -11.01 -4.83
C ILE A 60 -15.74 -10.75 -6.15
N ASP A 61 -15.52 -9.57 -6.73
CA ASP A 61 -16.09 -9.17 -8.00
C ASP A 61 -15.05 -9.35 -9.12
N ASN A 62 -15.43 -10.00 -10.21
CA ASN A 62 -14.61 -10.01 -11.43
C ASN A 62 -14.73 -8.66 -12.15
N LYS A 63 -13.58 -7.99 -12.38
CA LYS A 63 -13.51 -6.68 -13.07
C LYS A 63 -12.70 -6.77 -14.38
N GLY A 64 -12.75 -7.93 -15.02
CA GLY A 64 -12.10 -8.20 -16.31
C GLY A 64 -11.01 -9.26 -16.21
N ARG A 65 -10.31 -9.50 -17.33
CA ARG A 65 -9.35 -10.60 -17.46
C ARG A 65 -8.26 -10.60 -16.38
N GLN A 66 -7.75 -9.42 -16.03
CA GLN A 66 -6.61 -9.27 -15.11
C GLN A 66 -7.00 -8.80 -13.71
N ASN A 67 -8.21 -8.28 -13.51
CA ASN A 67 -8.57 -7.58 -12.28
C ASN A 67 -9.67 -8.32 -11.52
N ARG A 68 -9.43 -8.55 -10.23
CA ARG A 68 -10.44 -8.93 -9.23
C ARG A 68 -10.55 -7.81 -8.21
N ARG A 69 -11.77 -7.45 -7.83
CA ARG A 69 -12.02 -6.52 -6.72
C ARG A 69 -12.46 -7.31 -5.50
N ILE A 70 -11.62 -7.31 -4.48
CA ILE A 70 -11.89 -7.97 -3.21
C ILE A 70 -12.48 -6.93 -2.26
N LYS A 71 -13.65 -7.20 -1.70
CA LYS A 71 -14.25 -6.39 -0.62
C LYS A 71 -13.94 -7.05 0.71
N VAL A 72 -13.39 -6.25 1.64
CA VAL A 72 -12.98 -6.68 2.97
C VAL A 72 -13.83 -5.94 4.00
N ALA A 73 -14.34 -6.65 5.01
CA ALA A 73 -14.99 -6.10 6.19
C ALA A 73 -14.11 -6.33 7.43
N VAL A 74 -14.20 -5.42 8.40
CA VAL A 74 -13.46 -5.42 9.68
C VAL A 74 -14.42 -5.18 10.86
#